data_AF-A0A962MD85-F1
#
_entry.id   AF-A0A962MD85-F1
#
_cell.length_a   1.000
_cell.length_b   1.000
_cell.length_c   1.000
_cell.angle_alpha   90.00
_cell.angle_beta   90.00
_cell.angle_gamma   90.00
#
_symmetry.space_group_name_H-M   'P 1'
#
loop_
_entity.id
_entity.type
_entity.pdbx_description
1 polymer ?
#
loop_
_entity_poly.entity_id
_entity_poly.type
_entity_poly.pdbx_seq_one_letter_code
_entity_poly.pdbx_strand_id
1 'polypeptide(L)' 'LLVRDTDMAQALGCLELDEEDLSLCSFVCVGKYDYGPVLRSNLEQIEKEG' A
#
# COMPACT_ATOMS: atom_id res chain seq x y z
N LEU A 1 2.84 1.14 4.54
CA LEU A 1 2.80 0.20 3.39
C LEU A 1 3.97 -0.79 3.38
N LEU A 2 5.19 -0.39 3.02
CA LEU A 2 6.33 -1.32 2.91
C LEU A 2 6.76 -1.96 4.24
N VAL A 3 6.54 -1.26 5.35
CA VAL A 3 6.88 -1.74 6.70
C VAL A 3 5.77 -2.63 7.29
N ARG A 4 4.67 -2.88 6.55
CA ARG A 4 3.49 -3.65 6.99
C ARG A 4 2.81 -3.14 8.27
N ASP A 5 3.09 -1.90 8.64
CA ASP A 5 2.35 -1.17 9.65
C ASP A 5 1.02 -0.73 9.02
N THR A 6 -0.06 -1.47 9.34
CA THR A 6 -1.42 -1.26 8.84
C THR A 6 -2.09 -0.08 9.53
N ASP A 7 -1.85 0.13 10.83
CA ASP A 7 -2.37 1.28 11.59
C ASP A 7 -1.88 2.61 11.00
N MET A 8 -0.57 2.72 10.73
CA MET A 8 -0.01 3.91 10.10
C MET A 8 -0.42 4.03 8.64
N ALA A 9 -0.61 2.92 7.92
CA ALA A 9 -1.12 2.95 6.55
C ALA A 9 -2.56 3.50 6.51
N GLN A 10 -3.43 3.09 7.44
CA GLN A 10 -4.79 3.61 7.57
C GLN A 10 -4.80 5.10 7.92
N ALA A 11 -3.95 5.54 8.84
CA ALA A 11 -3.80 6.96 9.19
C ALA A 11 -3.33 7.83 8.00
N LEU A 12 -2.59 7.26 7.06
CA LEU A 12 -2.14 7.90 5.83
C LEU A 12 -3.16 7.81 4.68
N GLY A 13 -4.33 7.18 4.90
CA GLY A 13 -5.40 7.11 3.91
C GLY A 13 -5.28 5.96 2.92
N CYS A 14 -4.62 4.85 3.27
CA CYS A 14 -4.44 3.72 2.34
C CYS A 14 -5.74 3.02 1.91
N LEU A 15 -6.88 3.29 2.58
CA LEU A 15 -8.18 2.70 2.26
C LEU A 15 -8.83 3.32 1.01
N GLU A 16 -8.40 4.51 0.62
CA GLU A 16 -8.93 5.24 -0.54
C GLU A 16 -8.05 5.08 -1.79
N LEU A 17 -6.92 4.38 -1.65
CA LEU A 17 -5.96 4.17 -2.73
C LEU A 17 -6.27 2.88 -3.49
N ASP A 18 -6.06 2.91 -4.80
CA ASP A 18 -5.99 1.73 -5.65
C ASP A 18 -4.55 1.51 -6.15
N GLU A 19 -4.27 0.35 -6.73
CA GLU A 19 -2.97 -0.01 -7.28
C GLU A 19 -2.56 0.89 -8.44
N GLU A 20 -3.52 1.38 -9.21
CA GLU A 20 -3.29 2.33 -10.31
C GLU A 20 -2.78 3.68 -9.80
N ASP A 21 -3.22 4.13 -8.62
CA ASP A 21 -2.75 5.39 -8.00
C ASP A 21 -1.27 5.30 -7.61
N LEU A 22 -0.79 4.10 -7.31
CA LEU A 22 0.60 3.84 -6.92
C LEU A 22 1.50 3.49 -8.10
N SER A 23 0.95 3.36 -9.32
CA SER A 23 1.73 3.01 -10.52
C SER A 23 2.86 4.00 -10.81
N LEU A 24 2.62 5.31 -10.66
CA LEU A 24 3.65 6.34 -10.79
C LEU A 24 4.71 6.26 -9.68
N CYS A 25 4.29 5.97 -8.46
CA CYS A 25 5.18 5.78 -7.32
C CYS A 25 6.10 4.56 -7.53
N SER A 26 5.56 3.46 -8.06
CA SER A 26 6.34 2.28 -8.47
C SER A 26 7.32 2.60 -9.62
N PHE A 27 6.88 3.37 -10.63
CA PHE A 27 7.71 3.71 -11.79
C PHE A 27 8.91 4.61 -11.43
N VAL A 28 8.70 5.61 -10.57
CA VAL A 28 9.74 6.57 -10.18
C VAL A 28 10.63 6.02 -9.06
N CYS A 29 10.26 4.90 -8.42
CA CYS A 29 11.02 4.33 -7.32
C CYS A 29 12.38 3.78 -7.78
N VAL A 30 13.46 4.41 -7.29
CA VAL A 30 14.85 3.98 -7.54
C VAL A 30 15.13 2.57 -7.01
N GLY A 31 14.41 2.15 -5.96
CA GLY A 31 14.51 0.80 -5.37
C GLY A 31 13.73 -0.27 -6.13
N LYS A 32 12.98 0.08 -7.18
CA LYS A 32 12.11 -0.82 -7.96
C LYS A 32 11.13 -1.64 -7.11
N TYR A 33 10.65 -1.05 -6.02
CA TYR A 33 9.57 -1.64 -5.24
C TYR A 33 8.25 -1.47 -5.97
N ASP A 34 7.45 -2.52 -6.00
CA ASP A 34 6.09 -2.47 -6.54
C ASP A 34 5.11 -2.23 -5.40
N TYR A 35 4.57 -1.01 -5.34
CA TYR A 35 3.69 -0.57 -4.26
C TYR A 35 2.26 -1.09 -4.41
N GLY A 36 1.83 -1.47 -5.62
CA GLY A 36 0.47 -1.99 -5.86
C GLY A 36 0.22 -3.30 -5.09
N PRO A 37 1.01 -4.37 -5.31
CA PRO A 37 0.89 -5.62 -4.57
C PRO A 37 1.05 -5.45 -3.06
N VAL A 38 1.88 -4.49 -2.63
CA VAL A 38 2.09 -4.16 -1.22
C VAL A 38 0.84 -3.52 -0.62
N LEU A 39 0.17 -2.61 -1.34
CA LEU A 39 -1.10 -2.03 -0.93
C LEU A 39 -2.17 -3.12 -0.77
N ARG A 40 -2.34 -3.99 -1.78
CA ARG A 40 -3.28 -5.11 -1.73
C ARG A 40 -3.06 -6.00 -0.50
N SER A 41 -1.80 -6.39 -0.24
CA SER A 41 -1.47 -7.21 0.93
C SER A 41 -1.81 -6.52 2.26
N ASN A 42 -1.69 -5.20 2.35
CA ASN A 42 -2.05 -4.47 3.56
C ASN A 42 -3.57 -4.35 3.70
N LEU A 43 -4.30 -4.12 2.61
CA LEU A 43 -5.77 -4.07 2.61
C LEU A 43 -6.37 -5.43 3.01
N GLU A 44 -5.87 -6.54 2.45
CA GLU A 44 -6.28 -7.89 2.85
C GLU A 44 -5.99 -8.19 4.33
N GLN A 45 -4.90 -7.63 4.86
CA GLN A 45 -4.56 -7.79 6.27
C GLN A 45 -5.50 -6.97 7.17
N ILE A 46 -5.76 -5.72 6.79
CA ILE A 46 -6.73 -4.85 7.48
C ILE A 46 -8.13 -5.50 7.48
N GLU A 47 -8.57 -6.09 6.36
CA GLU A 47 -9.87 -6.77 6.27
C GLU A 47 -9.96 -8.01 7.18
N LYS A 48 -8.85 -8.71 7.42
CA LYS A 48 -8.81 -9.89 8.31
C LYS A 48 -8.71 -9.52 9.79
N GLU A 49 -8.09 -8.39 10.11
CA GLU A 49 -7.82 -7.94 11.47
C GLU A 49 -8.87 -6.95 12.01
N GLY A 50 -9.65 -6.31 11.14
CA GLY A 50 -10.77 -5.41 11.47
C GLY A 50 -12.08 -6.12 11.80
#